data_AF-A0A1C6BCW8-F1
#
_entry.id   AF-A0A1C6BCW8-F1
#
_cell.length_a   1.000
_cell.length_b   1.000
_cell.length_c   1.000
_cell.angle_alpha   90.00
_cell.angle_beta   90.00
_cell.angle_gamma   90.00
#
_symmetry.space_group_name_H-M   'P 1'
#
loop_
_entity.id
_entity.type
_entity.pdbx_description
1 polymer ?
#
loop_
_entity_poly.entity_id
_entity_poly.type
_entity_poly.pdbx_seq_one_letter_code
_entity_poly.pdbx_strand_id
1 'polypeptide(L)'
;MKVIKELIINKLYSRQTYDWEYETICNIDFLLEDEDICEFNVLGEIYRIDRIKMTDWFGDEIHLTLSDGKKTFDDLIVPKNFINAVYRKVLENQKQHGELERWSFEDDLLDALQQKDKYCSGKW
;
A
#
# COMPACT_ATOMS: atom_id res chain seq x y z
N MET A 1 3.56 -14.95 -10.71
CA MET A 1 3.05 -13.63 -11.10
C MET A 1 3.87 -12.62 -10.32
N LYS A 2 4.79 -11.94 -11.01
CA LYS A 2 5.54 -10.82 -10.44
C LYS A 2 4.74 -9.59 -10.84
N VAL A 3 4.16 -8.91 -9.85
CA VAL A 3 3.34 -7.71 -10.07
C VAL A 3 4.09 -6.47 -9.65
N ILE A 4 5.01 -6.59 -8.68
CA ILE A 4 5.77 -5.48 -8.13
C ILE A 4 7.22 -5.58 -8.60
N LYS A 5 7.58 -4.66 -9.49
CA LYS A 5 8.92 -4.47 -10.03
C LYS A 5 9.88 -4.03 -8.93
N GLU A 6 9.56 -2.91 -8.28
CA GLU A 6 10.45 -2.21 -7.35
C GLU A 6 9.68 -1.68 -6.15
N LEU A 7 10.39 -1.54 -5.02
CA LEU A 7 9.89 -0.96 -3.79
C LEU A 7 10.72 0.30 -3.51
N ILE A 8 10.04 1.44 -3.29
CA ILE A 8 10.67 2.73 -3.00
C ILE A 8 10.19 3.22 -1.64
N ILE A 9 11.10 3.30 -0.67
CA ILE A 9 10.81 3.79 0.69
C ILE A 9 11.11 5.29 0.75
N ASN A 10 10.08 6.13 0.64
CA ASN A 10 10.25 7.58 0.77
C ASN A 10 10.33 8.01 2.24
N LYS A 11 9.51 7.38 3.09
CA LYS A 11 9.45 7.65 4.53
C LYS A 11 9.08 6.37 5.27
N LEU A 12 9.83 6.05 6.31
CA LEU A 12 9.53 4.93 7.19
C LEU A 12 10.21 5.13 8.54
N TYR A 13 9.43 5.44 9.56
CA TYR A 13 9.92 5.45 10.94
C TYR A 13 8.74 5.36 11.91
N SER A 14 9.05 4.98 13.13
CA SER A 14 8.09 5.03 14.24
C SER A 14 8.46 6.18 15.16
N ARG A 15 7.46 6.80 15.77
CA ARG A 15 7.67 7.78 16.84
C ARG A 15 6.73 7.50 17.99
N GLN A 16 7.17 7.88 19.18
CA GLN A 16 6.30 7.88 20.33
C GLN A 16 5.43 9.15 20.31
N THR A 17 4.13 8.98 20.50
CA THR A 17 3.14 10.04 20.62
C THR A 17 3.13 10.62 22.03
N TYR A 18 2.41 11.72 22.24
CA TYR A 18 2.37 12.43 23.53
C TYR A 18 1.68 11.64 24.65
N ASP A 19 0.86 10.65 24.30
CA ASP A 19 0.19 9.71 25.19
C ASP A 19 1.00 8.42 25.44
N TRP A 20 2.27 8.40 25.01
CA TRP A 20 3.20 7.26 25.13
C TRP A 20 2.90 6.07 24.22
N GLU A 21 1.93 6.20 23.31
CA GLU A 21 1.71 5.22 22.26
C GLU A 21 2.79 5.32 21.18
N TYR A 22 2.88 4.32 20.31
CA TYR A 22 3.79 4.33 19.17
C TYR A 22 2.97 4.42 17.90
N GLU A 23 3.17 5.50 17.15
CA GLU A 23 2.64 5.61 15.80
C GLU A 23 3.71 5.29 14.77
N THR A 24 3.21 4.86 13.64
CA THR A 24 4.00 4.43 12.50
C THR A 24 3.75 5.41 11.38
N ILE A 25 4.83 5.96 10.83
CA ILE A 25 4.74 6.87 9.69
C ILE A 25 5.39 6.19 8.49
N CYS A 26 4.61 6.02 7.43
CA CYS A 26 5.06 5.36 6.20
C CYS A 26 4.63 6.10 4.94
N ASN A 27 5.49 6.08 3.94
CA ASN A 27 5.22 6.51 2.57
C ASN A 27 6.09 5.65 1.67
N ILE A 28 5.49 4.58 1.15
CA ILE A 28 6.17 3.56 0.37
C ILE A 28 5.44 3.40 -0.95
N ASP A 29 6.18 3.44 -2.06
CA ASP A 29 5.66 3.15 -3.38
C ASP A 29 6.07 1.76 -3.82
N PHE A 30 5.10 0.95 -4.25
CA PHE A 30 5.33 -0.34 -4.88
C PHE A 30 5.08 -0.18 -6.38
N LEU A 31 6.15 -0.08 -7.17
CA LEU A 31 6.08 0.07 -8.61
C LEU A 31 5.62 -1.23 -9.27
N LEU A 32 4.63 -1.12 -10.14
CA LEU A 32 4.09 -2.23 -10.91
C LEU A 32 5.04 -2.63 -12.04
N GLU A 33 4.99 -3.89 -12.44
CA GLU A 33 5.59 -4.33 -13.70
C GLU A 33 4.84 -3.70 -14.88
N ASP A 34 5.54 -3.49 -16.00
CA ASP A 34 4.98 -2.76 -17.16
C ASP A 34 3.70 -3.42 -17.71
N GLU A 35 3.56 -4.74 -17.57
CA GLU A 35 2.40 -5.53 -17.98
C GLU A 35 1.18 -5.42 -17.06
N ASP A 36 1.37 -4.96 -15.81
CA ASP A 36 0.32 -4.81 -14.80
C ASP A 36 -0.16 -3.35 -14.65
N ILE A 37 0.43 -2.42 -15.41
CA ILE A 37 0.04 -1.02 -15.42
C ILE A 37 -1.39 -0.87 -15.93
N CYS A 38 -2.23 -0.21 -15.13
CA CYS A 38 -3.63 0.02 -15.45
C CYS A 38 -3.84 1.42 -16.02
N GLU A 39 -4.65 1.54 -17.06
CA GLU A 39 -5.06 2.82 -17.63
C GLU A 39 -6.56 3.04 -17.47
N PHE A 40 -6.96 4.25 -17.09
CA PHE A 40 -8.36 4.63 -16.89
C PHE A 40 -8.61 6.00 -17.48
N ASN A 41 -9.77 6.14 -18.12
CA ASN A 41 -10.21 7.39 -18.72
C ASN A 41 -11.32 7.99 -17.86
N VAL A 42 -11.07 9.18 -17.30
CA VAL A 42 -12.04 9.91 -16.49
C VAL A 42 -12.21 11.28 -17.10
N LEU A 43 -13.42 11.57 -17.60
CA LEU A 43 -13.78 12.86 -18.20
C LEU A 43 -12.84 13.30 -19.34
N GLY A 44 -12.28 12.35 -20.10
CA GLY A 44 -11.37 12.62 -21.22
C GLY A 44 -9.90 12.67 -20.84
N GLU A 45 -9.56 12.62 -19.55
CA GLU A 45 -8.19 12.51 -19.05
C GLU A 45 -7.81 11.04 -18.91
N ILE A 46 -6.65 10.66 -19.45
CA ILE A 46 -6.08 9.32 -19.30
C ILE A 46 -5.11 9.33 -18.13
N TYR A 47 -5.36 8.44 -17.19
CA TYR A 47 -4.49 8.20 -16.06
C TYR A 47 -3.86 6.83 -16.17
N ARG A 48 -2.58 6.72 -15.80
CA ARG A 48 -1.80 5.50 -15.86
C ARG A 48 -1.33 5.14 -14.45
N ILE A 49 -1.97 4.16 -13.82
CA ILE A 49 -1.55 3.64 -12.52
C ILE A 49 -0.32 2.76 -12.71
N ASP A 50 0.82 3.24 -12.23
CA ASP A 50 2.08 2.51 -12.26
C ASP A 50 2.54 2.06 -10.87
N ARG A 51 1.78 2.38 -9.81
CA ARG A 51 2.16 2.01 -8.44
C ARG A 51 0.96 1.80 -7.52
N ILE A 52 1.22 1.01 -6.49
CA ILE A 52 0.41 0.95 -5.28
C ILE A 52 1.15 1.76 -4.22
N LYS A 53 0.48 2.72 -3.60
CA LYS A 53 1.04 3.55 -2.56
C LYS A 53 0.58 3.05 -1.20
N MET A 54 1.51 2.94 -0.27
CA MET A 54 1.25 2.63 1.13
C MET A 54 1.58 3.85 1.99
N THR A 55 0.61 4.34 2.72
CA THR A 55 0.75 5.52 3.59
C THR A 55 0.09 5.29 4.93
N ASP A 56 0.59 5.97 5.96
CA ASP A 56 -0.13 6.09 7.22
C ASP A 56 -1.25 7.11 7.08
N TRP A 57 -2.45 6.77 7.56
CA TRP A 57 -3.56 7.70 7.71
C TRP A 57 -3.49 8.32 9.10
N PHE A 58 -2.68 9.36 9.23
CA PHE A 58 -2.45 10.09 10.48
C PHE A 58 -1.92 9.23 11.64
N GLY A 59 -1.17 8.17 11.34
CA GLY A 59 -0.59 7.27 12.34
C GLY A 59 -1.52 6.17 12.86
N ASP A 60 -2.79 6.14 12.46
CA ASP A 60 -3.79 5.21 13.00
C ASP A 60 -3.97 3.94 12.16
N GLU A 61 -3.79 4.04 10.84
CA GLU A 61 -4.08 2.93 9.91
C GLU A 61 -3.16 2.98 8.69
N ILE A 62 -2.79 1.81 8.18
CA ILE A 62 -2.07 1.68 6.91
C ILE A 62 -3.07 1.65 5.75
N HIS A 63 -2.95 2.59 4.83
CA HIS A 63 -3.79 2.69 3.64
C HIS A 63 -3.01 2.26 2.41
N LEU A 64 -3.64 1.42 1.58
CA LEU A 64 -3.15 1.05 0.26
C LEU A 64 -4.03 1.71 -0.79
N THR A 65 -3.43 2.53 -1.66
CA THR A 65 -4.14 3.26 -2.71
C THR A 65 -3.45 3.11 -4.06
N LEU A 66 -4.19 3.29 -5.15
CA LEU A 66 -3.59 3.34 -6.49
C LEU A 66 -2.96 4.73 -6.71
N SER A 67 -1.87 4.79 -7.47
CA SER A 67 -1.22 6.06 -7.79
C SER A 67 -0.54 6.04 -9.17
N ASP A 68 -0.41 7.23 -9.77
CA ASP A 68 0.39 7.49 -10.98
C ASP A 68 1.72 8.21 -10.67
N GLY A 69 2.08 8.27 -9.38
CA GLY A 69 3.25 8.99 -8.87
C GLY A 69 3.06 10.48 -8.61
N LYS A 70 1.96 11.07 -9.10
CA LYS A 70 1.60 12.47 -8.82
C LYS A 70 0.34 12.59 -8.00
N LYS A 71 -0.61 11.67 -8.22
CA LYS A 71 -1.93 11.62 -7.59
C LYS A 71 -2.12 10.27 -6.92
N THR A 72 -2.87 10.27 -5.84
CA THR A 72 -3.42 9.06 -5.21
C THR A 72 -4.91 8.99 -5.53
N PHE A 73 -5.41 7.77 -5.64
CA PHE A 73 -6.80 7.47 -5.97
C PHE A 73 -7.40 6.66 -4.83
N ASP A 74 -7.83 7.35 -3.77
CA ASP A 74 -8.25 6.73 -2.51
C ASP A 74 -9.62 6.04 -2.63
N ASP A 75 -10.47 6.50 -3.56
CA ASP A 75 -11.78 5.90 -3.83
C ASP A 75 -11.71 4.65 -4.75
N LEU A 76 -10.54 4.35 -5.33
CA LEU A 76 -10.38 3.18 -6.18
C LEU A 76 -9.93 1.97 -5.35
N ILE A 77 -10.73 0.90 -5.42
CA ILE A 77 -10.41 -0.36 -4.74
C ILE A 77 -9.12 -0.94 -5.29
N VAL A 78 -8.12 -1.16 -4.43
CA VAL A 78 -6.90 -1.89 -4.78
C VAL A 78 -7.24 -3.38 -4.92
N PRO A 79 -7.03 -3.99 -6.10
CA PRO A 79 -7.31 -5.40 -6.32
C PRO A 79 -6.58 -6.33 -5.34
N LYS A 80 -7.21 -7.43 -4.89
CA LYS A 80 -6.59 -8.36 -3.93
C LYS A 80 -5.28 -8.99 -4.43
N ASN A 81 -5.15 -9.22 -5.73
CA ASN A 81 -3.91 -9.70 -6.35
C ASN A 81 -2.75 -8.71 -6.14
N PHE A 82 -3.04 -7.41 -6.18
CA PHE A 82 -2.08 -6.34 -5.93
C PHE A 82 -1.69 -6.30 -4.45
N ILE A 83 -2.65 -6.38 -3.54
CA ILE A 83 -2.38 -6.48 -2.09
C ILE A 83 -1.52 -7.72 -1.77
N ASN A 84 -1.84 -8.87 -2.37
CA ASN A 84 -1.04 -10.10 -2.20
C ASN A 84 0.40 -9.92 -2.71
N ALA A 85 0.58 -9.18 -3.79
CA ALA A 85 1.90 -8.91 -4.34
C ALA A 85 2.70 -7.94 -3.47
N VAL A 86 2.06 -6.90 -2.93
CA VAL A 86 2.64 -6.01 -1.91
C VAL A 86 3.11 -6.82 -0.71
N TYR A 87 2.24 -7.66 -0.15
CA TYR A 87 2.56 -8.52 0.98
C TYR A 87 3.79 -9.41 0.72
N ARG A 88 3.81 -10.10 -0.43
CA ARG A 88 4.96 -10.93 -0.82
C ARG A 88 6.23 -10.10 -0.97
N LYS A 89 6.16 -8.93 -1.60
CA LYS A 89 7.32 -8.05 -1.79
C LYS A 89 7.87 -7.57 -0.45
N VAL A 90 7.01 -7.22 0.51
CA VAL A 90 7.42 -6.86 1.88
C VAL A 90 8.16 -8.02 2.54
N LEU A 91 7.58 -9.22 2.54
CA LEU A 91 8.22 -10.42 3.11
C LEU A 91 9.56 -10.76 2.45
N GLU A 92 9.65 -10.60 1.13
CA GLU A 92 10.89 -10.80 0.38
C GLU A 92 11.97 -9.81 0.84
N ASN A 93 11.64 -8.52 0.96
CA ASN A 93 12.59 -7.49 1.40
C ASN A 93 13.02 -7.67 2.86
N GLN A 94 12.10 -8.05 3.76
CA GLN A 94 12.43 -8.37 5.15
C GLN A 94 13.44 -9.51 5.24
N LYS A 95 13.23 -10.58 4.46
CA LYS A 95 14.11 -11.75 4.48
C LYS A 95 15.47 -11.50 3.82
N GLN A 96 15.50 -10.71 2.74
CA GLN A 96 16.70 -10.58 1.89
C GLN A 96 17.57 -9.38 2.26
N HIS A 97 16.97 -8.28 2.71
CA HIS A 97 17.65 -7.00 2.89
C HIS A 97 17.60 -6.48 4.34
N GLY A 98 16.80 -7.11 5.22
CA GLY A 98 16.54 -6.60 6.58
C GLY A 98 15.75 -5.29 6.60
N GLU A 99 15.40 -4.76 5.43
CA GLU A 99 14.48 -3.64 5.28
C GLU A 99 13.10 -4.07 5.76
N LEU A 100 12.37 -3.17 6.44
CA LEU A 100 11.05 -3.47 6.98
C LEU A 100 11.04 -4.55 8.09
N GLU A 101 12.19 -5.10 8.52
CA GLU A 101 12.32 -6.18 9.54
C GLU A 101 11.55 -5.88 10.83
N ARG A 102 11.61 -4.63 11.28
CA ARG A 102 11.04 -4.19 12.56
C ARG A 102 9.54 -3.92 12.50
N TRP A 103 8.91 -4.22 11.39
CA TRP A 103 7.52 -3.87 11.13
C TRP A 103 6.67 -5.12 10.99
N SER A 104 5.64 -5.19 11.84
CA SER A 104 4.58 -6.19 11.79
C SER A 104 3.51 -5.77 10.76
N PHE A 105 3.89 -5.67 9.49
CA PHE A 105 2.91 -5.43 8.41
C PHE A 105 1.96 -6.62 8.22
N GLU A 106 2.28 -7.77 8.83
CA GLU A 106 1.51 -8.99 8.68
C GLU A 106 0.06 -8.78 9.10
N ASP A 107 -0.22 -8.15 10.24
CA ASP A 107 -1.59 -8.02 10.73
C ASP A 107 -2.47 -7.16 9.80
N ASP A 108 -2.02 -5.95 9.44
CA ASP A 108 -2.81 -5.03 8.60
C ASP A 108 -2.96 -5.54 7.15
N LEU A 109 -1.87 -6.06 6.57
CA LEU A 109 -1.93 -6.61 5.21
C LEU A 109 -2.70 -7.94 5.18
N LEU A 110 -2.59 -8.79 6.20
CA LEU A 110 -3.41 -10.00 6.31
C LEU A 110 -4.88 -9.64 6.48
N ASP A 111 -5.22 -8.64 7.28
CA ASP A 111 -6.59 -8.17 7.45
C ASP A 111 -7.16 -7.64 6.11
N ALA A 112 -6.37 -6.85 5.37
CA ALA A 112 -6.73 -6.38 4.03
C ALA A 112 -6.92 -7.54 3.03
N LEU A 113 -6.14 -8.62 3.16
CA LEU A 113 -6.27 -9.83 2.34
C LEU A 113 -7.47 -10.70 2.74
N GLN A 114 -7.77 -10.78 4.03
CA GLN A 114 -8.82 -11.63 4.60
C GLN A 114 -10.23 -11.05 4.42
N GLN A 115 -10.38 -9.76 4.07
CA GLN A 115 -11.69 -9.09 4.05
C GLN A 115 -12.45 -9.30 5.36
N LYS A 116 -11.83 -8.97 6.50
CA LYS A 116 -12.63 -8.61 7.66
C LYS A 116 -13.12 -7.19 7.42
N ASP A 117 -14.28 -7.09 6.80
CA ASP A 117 -14.96 -5.84 6.50
C ASP A 117 -15.02 -4.91 7.73
N LYS A 118 -14.16 -3.89 7.76
CA LYS A 118 -14.50 -2.59 8.35
C LYS A 118 -15.07 -1.61 7.33
N TYR A 119 -14.88 -1.88 6.03
CA TYR A 119 -15.29 -0.97 4.94
C TYR A 119 -16.56 -1.38 4.18
N CYS A 120 -17.14 -2.57 4.43
CA CYS A 120 -18.47 -2.92 3.88
C CYS A 120 -19.59 -2.66 4.89
N SER A 121 -19.80 -1.40 5.25
CA SER A 121 -21.10 -0.95 5.79
C SER A 121 -21.69 0.24 5.01
N GLY A 122 -21.32 0.36 3.73
CA GLY A 122 -22.02 1.21 2.76
C GLY A 122 -22.69 0.34 1.71
N LYS A 123 -24.00 0.15 1.82
CA LYS A 123 -24.81 -0.36 0.69
C LYS A 123 -24.67 0.62 -0.48
N TRP A 124 -24.33 0.11 -1.66
CA TRP A 124 -24.67 0.73 -2.94
C TRP A 124 -25.77 -0.10 -3.59
#